data_AF-A0A2R2WY96-F1
#
_entry.id   AF-A0A2R2WY96-F1
#
_cell.length_a   1.000
_cell.length_b   1.000
_cell.length_c   1.000
_cell.angle_alpha   90.00
_cell.angle_beta   90.00
_cell.angle_gamma   90.00
#
_symmetry.space_group_name_H-M   'P 1'
#
loop_
_entity.id
_entity.type
_entity.pdbx_description
1 polymer ?
#
loop_
_entity_poly.entity_id
_entity_poly.type
_entity_poly.pdbx_seq_one_letter_code
_entity_poly.pdbx_strand_id
1 'polypeptide(L)'
;PMYFLLSNLAFVDFCYTSAITPKMLGNFLYKQNVISFNACAAQLGCFLAFMTAECLLLASMAYDRYVAICNPLLYMVVMSPGICIQLVAVPYSYSFLVALFHTILTFRLSYCHSNVINHFYCDDMPL
;
A
#
# COMPACT_ATOMS: atom_id res chain seq x y z
N PRO A 1 5.42 -5.93 -21.31
CA PRO A 1 4.81 -5.07 -20.26
C PRO A 1 3.88 -5.84 -19.31
N MET A 2 2.89 -6.61 -19.81
CA MET A 2 1.88 -7.27 -18.96
C MET A 2 2.44 -8.18 -17.85
N TYR A 3 3.31 -9.14 -18.18
CA TYR A 3 3.91 -10.04 -17.17
C TYR A 3 4.82 -9.31 -16.17
N PHE A 4 5.46 -8.23 -16.61
CA PHE A 4 6.29 -7.40 -15.73
C PHE A 4 5.42 -6.67 -14.69
N LEU A 5 4.31 -6.07 -15.09
CA LEU A 5 3.36 -5.45 -14.17
C LEU A 5 2.73 -6.49 -13.23
N LEU A 6 2.32 -7.65 -13.76
CA LEU A 6 1.73 -8.73 -12.97
C LEU A 6 2.71 -9.29 -11.92
N SER A 7 3.99 -9.42 -12.24
CA SER A 7 5.01 -9.86 -11.28
C SER A 7 5.21 -8.84 -10.15
N ASN A 8 5.15 -7.54 -10.44
CA ASN A 8 5.24 -6.50 -9.42
C ASN A 8 3.98 -6.47 -8.55
N LEU A 9 2.80 -6.63 -9.15
CA LEU A 9 1.53 -6.74 -8.42
C LEU A 9 1.56 -7.93 -7.45
N ALA A 10 1.94 -9.12 -7.93
CA ALA A 10 2.04 -10.31 -7.08
C ALA A 10 3.05 -10.14 -5.92
N PHE A 11 4.15 -9.40 -6.15
CA PHE A 11 5.10 -9.06 -5.10
C PHE A 11 4.47 -8.12 -4.05
N VAL A 12 3.74 -7.09 -4.50
CA VAL A 12 3.01 -6.17 -3.61
C VAL A 12 1.96 -6.91 -2.80
N ASP A 13 1.16 -7.78 -3.42
CA ASP A 13 0.12 -8.58 -2.74
C ASP A 13 0.72 -9.54 -1.70
N PHE A 14 1.86 -10.14 -2.03
CA PHE A 14 2.60 -10.99 -1.09
C PHE A 14 3.11 -10.19 0.10
N CYS A 15 3.72 -9.02 -0.14
CA CYS A 15 4.19 -8.13 0.92
C CYS A 15 3.05 -7.61 1.80
N TYR A 16 1.93 -7.22 1.17
CA TYR A 16 0.72 -6.76 1.83
C TYR A 16 0.15 -7.84 2.76
N THR A 17 -0.05 -9.04 2.24
CA THR A 17 -0.56 -10.18 3.00
C THR A 17 0.41 -10.55 4.13
N SER A 18 1.71 -10.62 3.85
CA SER A 18 2.74 -10.92 4.85
C SER A 18 2.87 -9.86 5.94
N ALA A 19 2.56 -8.59 5.65
CA ALA A 19 2.57 -7.54 6.67
C ALA A 19 1.32 -7.60 7.59
N ILE A 20 0.18 -8.01 7.06
CA ILE A 20 -1.13 -7.97 7.75
C ILE A 20 -1.42 -9.28 8.47
N THR A 21 -1.23 -10.42 7.82
CA THR A 21 -1.59 -11.75 8.34
C THR A 21 -0.91 -12.11 9.67
N PRO A 22 0.41 -11.95 9.88
CA PRO A 22 1.03 -12.32 11.15
C PRO A 22 0.61 -11.40 12.30
N LYS A 23 0.29 -10.14 12.02
CA LYS A 23 -0.21 -9.20 13.03
C LYS A 23 -1.67 -9.49 13.39
N MET A 24 -2.53 -9.72 12.41
CA MET A 24 -3.92 -10.14 12.63
C MET A 24 -3.98 -11.47 13.40
N LEU A 25 -3.16 -12.46 13.00
CA LEU A 25 -3.09 -13.77 13.64
C LEU A 25 -2.52 -13.68 15.07
N GLY A 26 -1.50 -12.85 15.30
CA GLY A 26 -0.98 -12.57 16.64
C GLY A 26 -2.02 -11.92 17.56
N ASN A 27 -2.84 -11.01 17.02
CA ASN A 27 -3.92 -10.36 17.77
C ASN A 27 -5.02 -11.37 18.18
N PHE A 28 -5.36 -12.32 17.29
CA PHE A 28 -6.34 -13.39 17.57
C PHE A 28 -5.82 -14.44 18.56
N LEU A 29 -4.57 -14.88 18.43
CA LEU A 29 -4.02 -15.99 19.22
C LEU A 29 -3.68 -15.59 20.66
N TYR A 30 -3.17 -14.38 20.88
CA TYR A 30 -2.66 -14.01 22.20
C TYR A 30 -3.69 -13.31 23.11
N LYS A 31 -4.86 -12.89 22.57
CA LYS A 31 -5.87 -12.06 23.31
C LYS A 31 -5.28 -10.85 24.05
N GLN A 32 -4.04 -10.47 23.71
CA GLN A 32 -3.28 -9.43 24.38
C GLN A 32 -3.36 -8.20 23.48
N ASN A 33 -4.48 -7.48 23.62
CA ASN A 33 -4.88 -6.31 22.83
C ASN A 33 -4.07 -5.06 23.22
N VAL A 34 -2.76 -5.17 23.31
CA VAL A 34 -1.88 -4.04 23.66
C VAL A 34 -0.86 -3.88 22.54
N ILE A 35 -1.30 -3.28 21.45
CA ILE A 35 -0.42 -2.84 20.37
C ILE A 35 0.11 -1.47 20.79
N SER A 36 1.44 -1.29 20.78
CA SER A 36 2.00 0.04 21.02
C SER A 36 1.52 1.00 19.93
N PHE A 37 1.27 2.26 20.30
CA PHE A 37 0.80 3.28 19.36
C PHE A 37 1.66 3.34 18.09
N ASN A 38 2.99 3.23 18.24
CA ASN A 38 3.93 3.20 17.12
C ASN A 38 3.76 1.98 16.20
N ALA A 39 3.42 0.81 16.75
CA ALA A 39 3.18 -0.40 15.95
C ALA A 39 1.84 -0.32 15.21
N CYS A 40 0.81 0.27 15.82
CA CYS A 40 -0.49 0.52 15.17
C CYS A 40 -0.34 1.54 14.03
N ALA A 41 0.35 2.65 14.29
CA ALA A 41 0.69 3.68 13.31
C ALA A 41 1.44 3.12 12.09
N ALA A 42 2.49 2.33 12.35
CA ALA A 42 3.27 1.69 11.29
C ALA A 42 2.41 0.70 10.50
N GLN A 43 1.53 -0.06 11.15
CA GLN A 43 0.65 -1.02 10.48
C GLN A 43 -0.36 -0.33 9.56
N LEU A 44 -1.03 0.73 10.05
CA LEU A 44 -1.99 1.51 9.24
C LEU A 44 -1.29 2.19 8.06
N GLY A 45 -0.12 2.79 8.29
CA GLY A 45 0.69 3.40 7.23
C GLY A 45 1.13 2.40 6.17
N CYS A 46 1.60 1.22 6.57
CA CYS A 46 1.93 0.14 5.65
C CYS A 46 0.71 -0.34 4.86
N PHE A 47 -0.43 -0.56 5.53
CA PHE A 47 -1.67 -1.00 4.90
C PHE A 47 -2.09 -0.04 3.78
N LEU A 48 -2.19 1.26 4.09
CA LEU A 48 -2.57 2.28 3.13
C LEU A 48 -1.58 2.36 1.97
N ALA A 49 -0.28 2.30 2.24
CA ALA A 49 0.75 2.38 1.19
C ALA A 49 0.72 1.18 0.22
N PHE A 50 0.52 -0.04 0.74
CA PHE A 50 0.41 -1.23 -0.10
C PHE A 50 -0.90 -1.23 -0.89
N MET A 51 -2.03 -0.85 -0.27
CA MET A 51 -3.31 -0.68 -0.97
C MET A 51 -3.19 0.36 -2.10
N THR A 52 -2.55 1.51 -1.85
CA THR A 52 -2.35 2.51 -2.91
C THR A 52 -1.45 1.98 -4.02
N ALA A 53 -0.41 1.20 -3.69
CA ALA A 53 0.46 0.59 -4.68
C ALA A 53 -0.31 -0.40 -5.57
N GLU A 54 -1.11 -1.27 -4.96
CA GLU A 54 -1.95 -2.25 -5.65
C GLU A 54 -2.93 -1.56 -6.61
N CYS A 55 -3.68 -0.56 -6.13
CA CYS A 55 -4.63 0.18 -6.96
C CYS A 55 -3.96 0.87 -8.15
N LEU A 56 -2.79 1.49 -7.95
CA LEU A 56 -2.07 2.17 -9.02
C LEU A 56 -1.46 1.19 -10.03
N LEU A 57 -0.97 0.04 -9.58
CA LEU A 57 -0.50 -1.03 -10.46
C LEU A 57 -1.65 -1.64 -11.27
N LEU A 58 -2.81 -1.89 -10.65
CA LEU A 58 -4.01 -2.33 -11.36
C LEU A 58 -4.47 -1.29 -12.41
N ALA A 59 -4.44 0.00 -12.08
CA ALA A 59 -4.74 1.06 -13.03
C ALA A 59 -3.75 1.08 -14.20
N SER A 60 -2.45 0.85 -13.94
CA SER A 60 -1.44 0.75 -15.00
C SER A 60 -1.69 -0.44 -15.94
N MET A 61 -2.15 -1.58 -15.39
CA MET A 61 -2.52 -2.76 -16.17
C MET A 61 -3.79 -2.52 -16.99
N ALA A 62 -4.79 -1.83 -16.43
CA ALA A 62 -5.98 -1.41 -17.16
C ALA A 62 -5.62 -0.45 -18.30
N TYR A 63 -4.71 0.48 -18.06
CA TYR A 63 -4.17 1.38 -19.08
C TYR A 63 -3.43 0.63 -20.19
N ASP A 64 -2.60 -0.35 -19.85
CA ASP A 64 -1.93 -1.23 -20.82
C ASP A 64 -2.93 -1.96 -21.73
N ARG A 65 -3.98 -2.55 -21.15
CA ARG A 65 -5.07 -3.17 -21.92
C ARG A 65 -5.84 -2.18 -22.78
N TYR A 66 -6.11 -0.98 -22.27
CA TYR A 66 -6.81 0.08 -23.01
C TYR A 66 -6.02 0.52 -24.24
N VAL A 67 -4.73 0.82 -24.10
CA VAL A 67 -3.87 1.25 -25.22
C VAL A 67 -3.73 0.12 -26.26
N ALA A 68 -3.63 -1.14 -25.82
CA ALA A 68 -3.59 -2.29 -26.72
C ALA A 68 -4.85 -2.42 -27.59
N ILE A 69 -6.03 -2.11 -27.04
CA ILE A 69 -7.31 -2.19 -27.75
C ILE A 69 -7.51 -0.97 -28.66
N CYS A 70 -7.32 0.24 -28.14
CA CYS A 70 -7.63 1.47 -28.88
C CYS A 70 -6.59 1.80 -29.95
N ASN A 71 -5.32 1.40 -29.77
CA ASN A 71 -4.22 1.78 -30.66
C ASN A 71 -3.21 0.64 -30.89
N PRO A 72 -3.62 -0.49 -31.50
CA PRO A 72 -2.77 -1.67 -31.63
C PRO A 72 -1.47 -1.43 -32.43
N LEU A 73 -1.52 -0.59 -33.47
CA LEU A 73 -0.36 -0.26 -34.32
C LEU A 73 0.68 0.63 -33.60
N LEU A 74 0.23 1.47 -32.67
CA LEU A 74 1.08 2.38 -31.88
C LEU A 74 1.46 1.80 -30.53
N TYR A 75 0.88 0.67 -30.12
CA TYR A 75 1.09 0.06 -28.82
C TYR A 75 2.57 -0.20 -28.52
N MET A 76 3.35 -0.73 -29.47
CA MET A 76 4.79 -0.97 -29.27
C MET A 76 5.61 0.31 -29.07
N VAL A 77 5.15 1.44 -29.61
CA VAL A 77 5.82 2.74 -29.47
C VAL A 77 5.42 3.40 -28.14
N VAL A 78 4.13 3.31 -27.77
CA VAL A 78 3.59 3.88 -26.53
C VAL A 78 4.01 3.07 -25.31
N MET A 79 3.94 1.74 -25.36
CA MET A 79 4.41 0.81 -24.32
C MET A 79 5.87 0.43 -24.53
N SER A 80 6.72 1.44 -24.64
CA SER A 80 8.17 1.24 -24.65
C SER A 80 8.68 0.76 -23.27
N PRO A 81 9.84 0.10 -23.19
CA PRO A 81 10.42 -0.34 -21.92
C PRO A 81 10.58 0.80 -20.89
N GLY A 82 10.89 2.02 -21.35
CA GLY A 82 11.01 3.19 -20.48
C GLY A 82 9.69 3.58 -19.82
N ILE A 83 8.58 3.59 -20.58
CA ILE A 83 7.24 3.84 -20.03
C ILE A 83 6.83 2.71 -19.08
N CYS A 84 7.13 1.46 -19.42
CA CYS A 84 6.82 0.33 -18.55
C CYS A 84 7.56 0.40 -17.19
N ILE A 85 8.80 0.90 -17.17
CA ILE A 85 9.55 1.17 -15.94
C ILE A 85 8.90 2.32 -15.17
N GLN A 86 8.53 3.41 -15.84
CA GLN A 86 7.85 4.54 -15.19
C GLN A 86 6.50 4.15 -14.57
N LEU A 87 5.72 3.31 -15.26
CA LEU A 87 4.45 2.78 -14.77
C LEU A 87 4.59 1.92 -13.51
N VAL A 88 5.80 1.45 -13.18
CA VAL A 88 6.09 0.78 -11.90
C VAL A 88 6.75 1.74 -10.91
N ALA A 89 7.73 2.52 -11.35
CA ALA A 89 8.46 3.44 -10.47
C ALA A 89 7.54 4.51 -9.83
N VAL A 90 6.54 5.00 -10.57
CA VAL A 90 5.59 6.00 -10.07
C VAL A 90 4.71 5.44 -8.95
N PRO A 91 4.01 4.29 -9.11
CA PRO A 91 3.29 3.67 -8.00
C PRO A 91 4.15 3.41 -6.76
N TYR A 92 5.36 2.87 -6.93
CA TYR A 92 6.24 2.57 -5.80
C TYR A 92 6.70 3.83 -5.06
N SER A 93 7.11 4.86 -5.79
CA SER A 93 7.53 6.14 -5.20
C SER A 93 6.38 6.87 -4.53
N TYR A 94 5.20 6.89 -5.16
CA TYR A 94 3.99 7.48 -4.57
C TYR A 94 3.58 6.77 -3.28
N SER A 95 3.51 5.44 -3.29
CA SER A 95 3.17 4.65 -2.10
C SER A 95 4.19 4.83 -0.97
N PHE A 96 5.48 4.96 -1.30
CA PHE A 96 6.50 5.29 -0.30
C PHE A 96 6.28 6.68 0.32
N LEU A 97 5.93 7.69 -0.48
CA LEU A 97 5.61 9.02 0.01
C LEU A 97 4.35 9.00 0.90
N VAL A 98 3.33 8.24 0.52
CA VAL A 98 2.11 8.04 1.33
C VAL A 98 2.46 7.39 2.67
N ALA A 99 3.29 6.34 2.66
CA ALA A 99 3.77 5.69 3.88
C ALA A 99 4.53 6.68 4.79
N LEU A 100 5.45 7.46 4.23
CA LEU A 100 6.20 8.47 4.97
C LEU A 100 5.28 9.55 5.53
N PHE A 101 4.32 10.03 4.73
CA PHE A 101 3.38 11.05 5.19
C PHE A 101 2.51 10.53 6.34
N HIS A 102 1.99 9.30 6.23
CA HIS A 102 1.19 8.69 7.30
C HIS A 102 2.01 8.44 8.57
N THR A 103 3.25 7.96 8.45
CA THR A 103 4.11 7.78 9.62
C THR A 103 4.44 9.13 10.28
N ILE A 104 4.83 10.14 9.51
CA ILE A 104 5.12 11.49 10.02
C ILE A 104 3.87 12.10 10.67
N LEU A 105 2.71 12.03 10.02
CA LEU A 105 1.46 12.56 10.55
C LEU A 105 1.13 11.90 11.90
N THR A 106 1.25 10.57 11.97
CA THR A 106 0.96 9.84 13.21
C THR A 106 1.94 10.16 14.34
N PHE A 107 3.23 10.42 14.03
CA PHE A 107 4.21 10.89 15.02
C PHE A 107 4.04 12.37 15.40
N ARG A 108 3.50 13.21 14.50
CA ARG A 108 3.31 14.65 14.71
C ARG A 108 1.99 14.98 15.42
N LEU A 109 0.97 14.16 15.29
CA LEU A 109 -0.21 14.19 16.16
C LEU A 109 0.20 13.69 17.55
N SER A 110 0.75 14.60 18.35
CA SER A 110 1.00 14.37 19.77
C SER A 110 -0.31 14.10 20.48
N TYR A 111 -0.64 12.84 20.73
CA TYR A 111 -1.69 12.46 21.68
C TYR A 111 -1.25 12.92 23.08
N CYS A 112 -1.84 14.02 23.55
CA CYS A 112 -1.51 14.60 24.83
C CYS A 112 -1.90 13.65 25.99
N HIS A 113 -0.89 13.30 26.78
CA HIS A 113 -0.95 13.11 28.24
C HIS A 113 -1.27 11.73 28.86
N SER A 114 -1.09 10.63 28.13
CA SER A 114 -0.65 9.37 28.75
C SER A 114 -0.20 8.45 27.63
N ASN A 115 1.02 7.91 27.72
CA ASN A 115 1.52 6.85 26.82
C ASN A 115 0.77 5.51 27.00
N VAL A 116 -0.55 5.56 27.22
CA VAL A 116 -1.47 4.44 27.38
C VAL A 116 -2.75 4.81 26.63
N ILE A 117 -2.89 4.29 25.41
CA ILE A 117 -4.14 4.41 24.64
C ILE A 117 -5.05 3.28 25.10
N ASN A 118 -6.01 3.61 25.97
CA ASN A 118 -7.14 2.75 26.33
C ASN A 118 -8.25 2.83 25.26
N HIS A 119 -7.86 2.76 23.99
CA HIS A 119 -8.79 2.58 22.87
C HIS A 119 -8.34 1.37 22.06
N PHE A 120 -9.26 0.42 21.97
CA PHE A 120 -9.08 -0.95 21.48
C PHE A 120 -8.87 -1.04 19.95
N TYR A 121 -8.80 0.09 19.24
CA TYR A 121 -8.80 0.17 17.79
C TYR A 121 -8.40 1.58 17.32
N CYS A 122 -7.53 1.70 16.30
CA CYS A 122 -7.49 2.90 15.44
C CYS A 122 -8.53 2.66 14.33
N ASP A 123 -9.78 3.02 14.60
CA ASP A 123 -10.81 3.14 13.58
C ASP A 123 -10.79 4.59 13.05
N ASP A 124 -10.84 4.75 11.74
CA ASP A 124 -11.00 6.05 11.07
C ASP A 124 -12.44 6.59 11.17
N MET A 125 -13.33 5.94 11.92
CA MET A 125 -14.71 6.41 12.09
C MET A 125 -15.32 5.93 13.40
N PRO A 126 -15.87 6.82 14.24
CA PRO A 126 -16.73 6.39 15.34
C PRO A 126 -18.09 5.99 14.73
N LEU A 127 -18.48 4.74 14.90
CA LEU A 127 -19.88 4.31 14.88
C LEU A 127 -20.22 3.72 16.25
#